data_AF-A0A943G6T1-F1
#
_entry.id   AF-A0A943G6T1-F1
#
_cell.length_a   1.000
_cell.length_b   1.000
_cell.length_c   1.000
_cell.angle_alpha   90.00
_cell.angle_beta   90.00
_cell.angle_gamma   90.00
#
_symmetry.space_group_name_H-M   'P 1'
#
loop_
_entity.id
_entity.type
_entity.pdbx_description
1 polymer ?
#
loop_
_entity_poly.entity_id
_entity_poly.type
_entity_poly.pdbx_seq_one_letter_code
_entity_poly.pdbx_strand_id
1 'polypeptide(L)'
;MRKRNKRFSFLALCLSVIVLLGALPLSAGAWSEPDWRKYNYLADVPEDESDWRYDGIYWCVGNDIMNGITQREFEPDSPMTRAQFMQVVYKLMTGLERDMTVDES
;
A
#
# COMPACT_ATOMS: atom_id res chain seq x y z
N MET A 1 55.97 -14.29 -9.90
CA MET A 1 54.95 -15.36 -9.76
C MET A 1 54.22 -15.19 -8.42
N ARG A 2 52.95 -14.75 -8.42
CA ARG A 2 52.17 -14.46 -7.19
C ARG A 2 51.41 -15.70 -6.75
N LYS A 3 51.83 -16.33 -5.65
CA LYS A 3 51.21 -17.53 -5.07
C LYS A 3 49.78 -17.18 -4.62
N ARG A 4 48.76 -17.67 -5.32
CA ARG A 4 47.34 -17.38 -5.04
C ARG A 4 46.90 -18.14 -3.80
N ASN A 5 46.65 -17.42 -2.70
CA ASN A 5 46.29 -17.99 -1.41
C ASN A 5 44.85 -18.53 -1.44
N LYS A 6 44.68 -19.86 -1.56
CA LYS A 6 43.36 -20.52 -1.66
C LYS A 6 42.44 -20.24 -0.46
N ARG A 7 43.00 -19.91 0.71
CA ARG A 7 42.27 -19.53 1.93
C ARG A 7 41.51 -18.21 1.77
N PHE A 8 42.08 -17.24 1.05
CA PHE A 8 41.41 -15.98 0.74
C PHE A 8 40.27 -16.16 -0.28
N SER A 9 40.39 -17.15 -1.19
CA SER A 9 39.33 -17.48 -2.15
C SER A 9 38.10 -18.08 -1.48
N PHE A 10 38.30 -18.91 -0.44
CA PHE A 10 37.21 -19.48 0.35
C PHE A 10 36.52 -18.42 1.22
N LEU A 11 37.31 -17.56 1.88
CA LEU A 11 36.78 -16.42 2.66
C LEU A 11 35.99 -15.43 1.79
N ALA A 12 36.45 -15.16 0.57
CA ALA A 12 35.73 -14.32 -0.39
C ALA A 12 34.40 -14.94 -0.85
N LEU A 13 34.36 -16.27 -1.03
CA LEU A 13 33.14 -16.99 -1.40
C LEU A 13 32.13 -17.03 -0.23
N CYS A 14 32.59 -17.22 1.00
CA CYS A 14 31.72 -17.14 2.18
C CYS A 14 31.15 -15.72 2.36
N LEU A 15 31.96 -14.67 2.17
CA LEU A 15 31.48 -13.29 2.22
C LEU A 15 30.47 -12.98 1.11
N SER A 16 30.69 -13.46 -0.11
CA SER A 16 29.72 -13.26 -1.20
C SER A 16 28.41 -13.99 -0.95
N VAL A 17 28.44 -15.19 -0.37
CA VAL A 17 27.23 -15.96 -0.02
C VAL A 17 26.47 -15.31 1.12
N ILE A 18 27.15 -14.75 2.12
CA ILE A 18 26.51 -14.01 3.23
C ILE A 18 25.84 -12.72 2.73
N VAL A 19 26.47 -11.99 1.81
CA VAL A 19 25.87 -10.80 1.19
C VAL A 19 24.67 -11.17 0.30
N LEU A 20 24.74 -12.29 -0.42
CA LEU A 20 23.63 -12.76 -1.26
C LEU A 20 22.45 -13.35 -0.46
N LEU A 21 22.71 -13.98 0.70
CA LEU A 21 21.65 -14.49 1.59
C LEU A 21 21.02 -13.39 2.48
N GLY A 22 21.80 -12.37 2.87
CA GLY A 22 21.30 -11.22 3.64
C GLY A 22 20.51 -10.19 2.81
N ALA A 23 20.58 -10.30 1.48
CA ALA A 23 19.83 -9.48 0.54
C ALA A 23 18.56 -10.17 0.00
N LEU A 24 18.14 -11.29 0.61
CA LEU A 24 16.76 -11.72 0.46
C LEU A 24 15.91 -10.76 1.31
N PRO A 25 15.09 -9.89 0.70
CA PRO A 25 14.28 -8.98 1.46
C PRO A 25 13.39 -9.79 2.41
N LEU A 26 13.68 -9.70 3.71
CA LEU A 26 12.76 -10.03 4.80
C LEU A 26 11.57 -9.06 4.84
N SER A 27 11.19 -8.47 3.70
CA SER A 27 9.97 -7.66 3.52
C SER A 27 8.87 -8.41 2.77
N ALA A 28 9.15 -9.57 2.17
CA ALA A 28 8.12 -10.36 1.47
C ALA A 28 7.04 -10.95 2.40
N GLY A 29 7.17 -10.82 3.72
CA GLY A 29 6.20 -11.32 4.71
C GLY A 29 5.57 -10.26 5.62
N ALA A 30 5.84 -8.97 5.42
CA ALA A 30 5.31 -7.91 6.28
C ALA A 30 4.44 -6.87 5.53
N TRP A 31 4.40 -6.92 4.20
CA TRP A 31 3.48 -6.11 3.41
C TRP A 31 2.39 -7.03 2.87
N SER A 32 1.23 -7.06 3.55
CA SER A 32 0.01 -7.52 2.88
C SER A 32 -0.29 -6.51 1.77
N GLU A 33 -0.16 -6.93 0.51
CA GLU A 33 -0.64 -6.12 -0.60
C GLU A 33 -2.14 -5.86 -0.37
N PRO A 34 -2.61 -4.60 -0.40
CA PRO A 34 -4.00 -4.29 -0.14
C PRO A 34 -4.87 -5.05 -1.15
N ASP A 35 -5.72 -5.95 -0.65
CA ASP A 35 -6.66 -6.70 -1.48
C ASP A 35 -7.76 -5.76 -1.99
N TRP A 36 -7.47 -5.09 -3.10
CA TRP A 36 -8.38 -4.15 -3.75
C TRP A 36 -9.67 -4.82 -4.23
N ARG A 37 -9.68 -6.16 -4.41
CA ARG A 37 -10.89 -6.90 -4.81
C ARG A 37 -11.98 -6.85 -3.75
N LYS A 38 -11.63 -6.57 -2.49
CA LYS A 38 -12.60 -6.41 -1.40
C LYS A 38 -13.65 -5.33 -1.70
N TYR A 39 -13.28 -4.30 -2.44
CA TYR A 39 -14.17 -3.17 -2.72
C TYR A 39 -14.81 -3.23 -4.11
N ASN A 40 -14.56 -4.29 -4.89
CA ASN A 40 -15.08 -4.49 -6.25
C ASN A 40 -16.60 -4.82 -6.30
N TYR A 41 -17.39 -4.20 -5.43
CA TYR A 41 -18.85 -4.27 -5.41
C TYR A 41 -19.51 -3.00 -5.99
N LEU A 42 -18.73 -1.94 -6.21
CA LEU A 42 -19.17 -0.67 -6.79
C LEU A 42 -19.30 -0.83 -8.30
N ALA A 43 -20.54 -0.90 -8.79
CA ALA A 43 -20.87 -1.22 -10.17
C ALA A 43 -20.64 -0.06 -11.15
N ASP A 44 -20.54 1.16 -10.64
CA ASP A 44 -20.38 2.41 -11.38
C ASP A 44 -18.94 2.95 -11.37
N VAL A 45 -18.03 2.24 -10.71
CA VAL A 45 -16.59 2.50 -10.76
C VAL A 45 -15.96 1.45 -11.67
N PRO A 46 -15.29 1.85 -12.77
CA PRO A 46 -14.64 0.89 -13.66
C PRO A 46 -13.67 -0.02 -12.91
N GLU A 47 -13.56 -1.29 -13.31
CA GLU A 47 -12.55 -2.22 -12.78
C GLU A 47 -11.15 -2.01 -13.40
N ASP A 48 -11.01 -0.98 -14.23
CA ASP A 48 -9.80 -0.66 -14.96
C ASP A 48 -8.84 0.12 -14.07
N GLU A 49 -7.74 -0.52 -13.66
CA GLU A 49 -6.66 0.10 -12.88
C GLU A 49 -6.01 1.30 -13.60
N SER A 50 -6.19 1.43 -14.93
CA SER A 50 -5.70 2.60 -15.67
C SER A 50 -6.60 3.84 -15.53
N ASP A 51 -7.81 3.69 -14.94
CA ASP A 51 -8.67 4.82 -14.63
C ASP A 51 -8.10 5.62 -13.46
N TRP A 52 -7.91 6.92 -13.67
CA TRP A 52 -7.36 7.82 -12.66
C TRP A 52 -8.17 7.87 -11.35
N ARG A 53 -9.45 7.49 -11.37
CA ARG A 53 -10.33 7.42 -10.18
C ARG A 53 -10.17 6.14 -9.39
N TYR A 54 -9.73 5.06 -10.04
CA TYR A 54 -9.76 3.70 -9.52
C TYR A 54 -9.09 3.62 -8.13
N ASP A 55 -7.80 3.93 -8.09
CA ASP A 55 -7.00 3.86 -6.86
C ASP A 55 -7.55 4.78 -5.76
N GLY A 56 -7.92 6.00 -6.13
CA GLY A 56 -8.37 7.01 -5.18
C GLY A 56 -9.70 6.65 -4.51
N ILE A 57 -10.67 6.17 -5.28
CA ILE A 57 -11.98 5.77 -4.75
C ILE A 57 -11.82 4.58 -3.82
N TYR A 58 -11.12 3.52 -4.27
CA TYR A 58 -10.98 2.31 -3.47
C TYR A 58 -10.15 2.53 -2.22
N TRP A 59 -9.13 3.39 -2.27
CA TRP A 59 -8.38 3.79 -1.07
C TRP A 59 -9.27 4.55 -0.08
N CYS A 60 -10.07 5.51 -0.54
CA CYS A 60 -10.98 6.27 0.32
C CYS A 60 -12.04 5.38 0.97
N VAL A 61 -12.63 4.46 0.21
CA VAL A 61 -13.62 3.50 0.73
C VAL A 61 -12.97 2.54 1.71
N GLY A 62 -11.76 2.05 1.40
CA GLY A 62 -11.07 1.10 2.25
C GLY A 62 -10.59 1.65 3.58
N ASN A 63 -10.39 2.96 3.67
CA ASN A 63 -10.06 3.68 4.90
C ASN A 63 -11.28 4.30 5.59
N ASP A 64 -12.51 3.98 5.15
CA ASP A 64 -13.76 4.59 5.63
C ASP A 64 -13.70 6.13 5.62
N ILE A 65 -13.03 6.71 4.63
CA ILE A 65 -12.99 8.16 4.39
C ILE A 65 -14.23 8.59 3.59
N MET A 66 -14.62 7.79 2.61
CA MET A 66 -15.82 8.00 1.79
C MET A 66 -16.64 6.70 1.72
N ASN A 67 -17.96 6.85 1.58
CA ASN A 67 -18.88 5.75 1.36
C ASN A 67 -19.68 6.01 0.09
N GLY A 68 -20.11 4.93 -0.58
CA GLY A 68 -21.02 5.03 -1.71
C GLY A 68 -22.39 5.58 -1.32
N ILE A 69 -23.16 6.01 -2.32
CA ILE A 69 -24.53 6.52 -2.15
C ILE A 69 -25.48 5.36 -1.86
N THR A 70 -25.21 4.20 -2.46
CA THR A 70 -25.93 2.95 -2.22
C THR A 70 -24.94 1.83 -1.90
N GLN A 71 -25.45 0.61 -1.69
CA GLN A 71 -24.60 -0.56 -1.46
C GLN A 71 -23.73 -0.93 -2.66
N ARG A 72 -24.05 -0.42 -3.85
CA ARG A 72 -23.39 -0.80 -5.11
C ARG A 72 -22.96 0.40 -5.96
N GLU A 73 -23.20 1.64 -5.53
CA GLU A 73 -22.93 2.83 -6.33
C GLU A 73 -22.17 3.87 -5.52
N PHE A 74 -21.15 4.45 -6.13
CA PHE A 74 -20.32 5.51 -5.56
C PHE A 74 -20.67 6.91 -6.09
N GLU A 75 -21.23 7.00 -7.30
CA GLU A 75 -21.47 8.19 -8.10
C GLU A 75 -20.24 9.10 -8.26
N PRO A 76 -19.16 8.64 -8.93
CA PRO A 76 -17.90 9.38 -9.03
C PRO A 76 -18.01 10.72 -9.76
N ASP A 77 -18.99 10.86 -10.66
CA ASP A 77 -19.21 12.07 -11.46
C ASP A 77 -20.25 13.03 -10.82
N SER A 78 -20.84 12.64 -9.69
CA SER A 78 -21.85 13.44 -8.99
C SER A 78 -21.20 14.54 -8.15
N PRO A 79 -21.75 15.77 -8.16
CA PRO A 79 -21.19 16.87 -7.40
C PRO A 79 -21.36 16.63 -5.89
N MET A 80 -20.30 16.85 -5.12
CA MET A 80 -20.39 16.87 -3.67
C MET A 80 -20.77 18.25 -3.13
N THR A 81 -21.56 18.27 -2.05
CA THR A 81 -21.83 19.49 -1.29
C THR A 81 -20.63 19.91 -0.46
N ARG A 82 -20.54 21.20 -0.10
CA ARG A 82 -19.49 21.71 0.81
C ARG A 82 -19.49 20.99 2.17
N ALA A 83 -20.66 20.59 2.65
CA ALA A 83 -20.78 19.84 3.89
C ALA A 83 -20.15 18.45 3.78
N GLN A 84 -20.42 17.72 2.69
CA GLN A 84 -19.78 16.43 2.41
C GLN A 84 -18.26 16.57 2.27
N PHE A 85 -17.79 17.60 1.56
CA PHE A 85 -16.35 17.89 1.46
C PHE A 85 -15.71 18.05 2.84
N MET A 86 -16.32 18.82 3.74
CA MET A 86 -15.81 18.99 5.11
C MET A 86 -15.83 17.69 5.92
N GLN A 87 -16.81 16.81 5.71
CA GLN A 87 -16.83 15.49 6.35
C GLN A 87 -15.67 14.61 5.87
N VAL A 88 -15.37 14.63 4.56
CA VAL A 88 -14.22 13.92 3.98
C VAL A 88 -12.91 14.41 4.59
N VAL A 89 -12.72 15.73 4.65
CA VAL A 89 -11.52 16.34 5.26
C VAL A 89 -11.40 15.97 6.74
N TYR A 90 -12.49 16.01 7.50
CA TYR A 90 -12.50 15.61 8.90
C TYR A 90 -12.11 14.15 9.07
N LYS A 91 -12.72 13.23 8.30
CA LYS A 91 -12.38 11.80 8.34
C LYS A 91 -10.91 11.56 8.00
N LEU A 92 -10.39 12.21 6.95
CA LEU A 92 -8.98 12.13 6.56
C LEU A 92 -8.04 12.56 7.69
N MET A 93 -8.30 13.72 8.32
CA MET A 93 -7.47 14.23 9.42
C MET A 93 -7.49 13.29 10.62
N THR A 94 -8.67 12.79 11.01
CA THR A 94 -8.77 11.83 12.13
C THR A 94 -8.18 10.46 11.81
N GLY A 95 -8.13 10.06 10.54
CA GLY A 95 -7.45 8.84 10.09
C GLY A 95 -5.93 8.96 10.23
N LEU A 96 -5.38 10.09 9.78
CA LEU A 96 -3.94 10.40 9.87
C LEU A 96 -3.44 10.49 11.32
N GLU A 97 -4.23 11.04 12.24
CA GLU A 97 -3.85 11.12 13.65
C GLU A 97 -3.70 9.75 14.32
N ARG A 98 -4.47 8.73 13.89
CA ARG A 98 -4.34 7.35 14.40
C ARG A 98 -3.04 6.68 13.94
N ASP A 99 -2.59 6.97 12.72
CA ASP A 99 -1.36 6.43 12.14
C ASP A 99 -0.08 7.09 12.71
N MET A 100 -0.21 8.26 13.35
CA MET A 100 0.90 8.92 14.05
C MET A 100 1.15 8.39 15.47
N THR A 101 0.44 7.35 15.92
CA THR A 101 0.89 6.61 17.10
C THR A 101 2.14 5.83 16.72
N VAL A 102 3.30 6.41 17.01
CA VAL A 102 4.58 5.68 17.02
C VAL A 102 4.32 4.41 17.80
N ASP A 103 4.50 3.24 17.16
CA ASP A 103 4.37 1.93 17.80
C ASP A 103 4.98 2.02 19.20
N GLU A 104 4.15 2.01 20.25
CA GLU A 104 4.65 1.90 21.61
C GLU A 104 5.32 0.52 21.71
N SER A 105 6.64 0.58 21.86
CA SER A 105 7.62 -0.51 21.99
C SER A 105 7.25 -1.60 22.97
#